data_AF-A0A257G9K5-F1
#
_entry.id   AF-A0A257G9K5-F1
#
_cell.length_a   1.000
_cell.length_b   1.000
_cell.length_c   1.000
_cell.angle_alpha   90.00
_cell.angle_beta   90.00
_cell.angle_gamma   90.00
#
_symmetry.space_group_name_H-M   'P 1'
#
loop_
_entity.id
_entity.type
_entity.pdbx_description
1 polymer ?
#
loop_
_entity_poly.entity_id
_entity_poly.type
_entity_poly.pdbx_seq_one_letter_code
_entity_poly.pdbx_strand_id
1 'polypeptide(L)'
;MTGKRDLDLPQLFAALEVSDIAAINGIASLANILRKRGLLTVAEASALHQSMSLPLSLPRHADNLAVQELQLHLDELFAHIVAPD
;
A
#
# COMPACT_ATOMS: atom_id res chain seq x y z
N MET A 1 28.90 -22.47 -4.59
CA MET A 1 27.63 -23.10 -5.04
C MET A 1 26.51 -22.08 -4.94
N THR A 2 26.23 -21.33 -6.00
CA THR A 2 25.05 -20.46 -6.07
C THR A 2 23.88 -21.31 -6.55
N GLY A 3 23.27 -22.07 -5.64
CA GLY A 3 22.05 -22.81 -5.93
C GLY A 3 20.94 -21.82 -6.21
N LYS A 4 20.49 -21.75 -7.46
CA LYS A 4 19.26 -21.07 -7.83
C LYS A 4 18.15 -21.77 -7.04
N ARG A 5 17.65 -21.12 -5.99
CA ARG A 5 16.47 -21.60 -5.27
C ARG A 5 15.30 -21.39 -6.21
N ASP A 6 14.88 -22.44 -6.90
CA ASP A 6 13.63 -22.41 -7.66
C ASP A 6 12.51 -22.29 -6.62
N LEU A 7 11.99 -21.08 -6.49
CA LEU A 7 10.82 -20.80 -5.67
C LEU A 7 9.63 -21.48 -6.34
N ASP A 8 8.90 -22.30 -5.58
CA ASP A 8 7.62 -22.80 -6.04
C ASP A 8 6.61 -21.64 -6.13
N LEU A 9 5.53 -21.84 -6.90
CA LEU A 9 4.50 -20.81 -7.10
C LEU A 9 3.92 -20.26 -5.78
N PRO A 10 3.62 -21.08 -4.75
CA PRO A 10 3.21 -20.57 -3.45
C PRO A 10 4.20 -19.61 -2.79
N GLN A 11 5.50 -19.93 -2.81
CA GLN A 11 6.54 -19.06 -2.25
C GLN A 11 6.68 -17.75 -3.04
N LEU A 12 6.48 -17.78 -4.36
CA LEU A 12 6.44 -16.58 -5.19
C LEU A 12 5.25 -15.68 -4.83
N PHE A 13 4.04 -16.24 -4.67
CA PHE A 13 2.86 -15.46 -4.27
C PHE A 13 3.03 -14.84 -2.88
N ALA A 14 3.51 -15.60 -1.91
CA ALA A 14 3.79 -15.07 -0.57
C ALA A 14 4.85 -13.96 -0.59
N ALA A 15 5.89 -14.09 -1.41
CA ALA A 15 6.91 -13.05 -1.56
C ALA A 15 6.35 -11.77 -2.22
N LEU A 16 5.46 -11.92 -3.20
CA LEU A 16 4.77 -10.78 -3.84
C LEU A 16 3.84 -10.08 -2.84
N GLU A 17 3.06 -10.82 -2.08
CA GLU A 17 2.17 -10.28 -1.04
C GLU A 17 2.96 -9.47 0.00
N VAL A 18 4.05 -10.03 0.54
CA VAL A 18 4.92 -9.33 1.50
C VAL A 18 5.55 -8.09 0.87
N SER A 19 5.93 -8.16 -0.41
CA SER A 19 6.48 -7.01 -1.14
C SER A 19 5.47 -5.89 -1.30
N ASP A 20 4.22 -6.21 -1.64
CA ASP A 20 3.14 -5.24 -1.81
C ASP A 20 2.80 -4.55 -0.48
N ILE A 21 2.69 -5.33 0.61
CA ILE A 21 2.49 -4.80 1.97
C ILE A 21 3.65 -3.89 2.39
N ALA A 22 4.89 -4.29 2.13
CA ALA A 22 6.07 -3.49 2.46
C ALA A 22 6.09 -2.17 1.69
N ALA A 23 5.70 -2.18 0.40
CA ALA A 23 5.60 -0.98 -0.41
C ALA A 23 4.53 -0.01 0.12
N ILE A 24 3.32 -0.52 0.43
CA ILE A 24 2.23 0.28 1.00
C ILE A 24 2.67 0.92 2.33
N ASN A 25 3.23 0.11 3.25
CA ASN A 25 3.69 0.59 4.55
C ASN A 25 4.82 1.62 4.43
N GLY A 26 5.75 1.42 3.49
CA GLY A 26 6.86 2.34 3.24
C GLY A 26 6.36 3.71 2.77
N ILE A 27 5.42 3.72 1.81
CA ILE A 27 4.84 4.97 1.28
C ILE A 27 4.02 5.69 2.36
N ALA A 28 3.17 4.96 3.10
CA ALA A 28 2.37 5.54 4.19
C ALA A 28 3.27 6.12 5.29
N SER A 29 4.36 5.43 5.66
CA SER A 29 5.33 5.92 6.64
C SER A 29 5.99 7.22 6.17
N LEU A 30 6.43 7.27 4.91
CA LEU A 30 7.00 8.49 4.33
C LEU A 30 5.99 9.64 4.33
N ALA A 31 4.75 9.39 3.89
CA ALA A 31 3.68 10.40 3.88
C ALA A 31 3.41 10.96 5.29
N ASN A 32 3.38 10.10 6.31
CA ASN A 32 3.22 10.51 7.71
C ASN A 32 4.39 11.40 8.19
N ILE A 33 5.63 11.02 7.87
CA ILE A 33 6.82 11.82 8.21
C ILE A 33 6.76 13.20 7.55
N LEU A 34 6.34 13.26 6.28
CA LEU A 34 6.23 14.52 5.55
C LEU A 34 5.09 15.40 6.09
N ARG A 35 3.92 14.82 6.41
CA ARG A 35 2.80 15.51 7.08
C ARG A 35 3.24 16.16 8.39
N LYS A 36 3.87 15.39 9.27
CA LYS A 36 4.36 15.85 10.59
C LYS A 36 5.41 16.95 10.50
N ARG A 37 6.10 17.07 9.37
CA ARG A 37 7.09 18.13 9.10
C ARG A 37 6.50 19.34 8.37
N GLY A 38 5.20 19.34 8.08
CA GLY A 38 4.54 20.37 7.27
C GLY A 38 4.97 20.39 5.80
N LEU A 39 5.60 19.31 5.32
CA LEU A 39 6.08 19.16 3.93
C LEU A 39 5.05 18.50 3.01
N LEU A 40 3.98 17.96 3.58
CA LEU A 40 2.84 17.44 2.87
C LEU A 40 1.58 18.03 3.51
N THR A 41 0.71 18.59 2.70
CA THR A 41 -0.62 19.05 3.13
C THR A 41 -1.57 17.86 3.27
N VAL A 42 -2.69 18.05 3.98
CA VAL A 42 -3.77 17.03 4.03
C VAL A 42 -4.28 16.72 2.62
N ALA A 43 -4.45 17.74 1.78
CA ALA A 43 -4.92 17.57 0.40
C ALA A 43 -3.94 16.72 -0.45
N GLU A 44 -2.64 16.97 -0.35
CA GLU A 44 -1.63 16.17 -1.05
C GLU A 44 -1.55 14.74 -0.51
N ALA A 45 -1.71 14.53 0.80
CA ALA A 45 -1.78 13.20 1.38
C ALA A 45 -3.03 12.42 0.90
N SER A 46 -4.19 13.09 0.82
CA SER A 46 -5.40 12.51 0.23
C SER A 46 -5.25 12.21 -1.27
N ALA A 47 -4.57 13.06 -2.02
CA ALA A 47 -4.29 12.80 -3.44
C ALA A 47 -3.36 11.59 -3.62
N LEU A 48 -2.36 11.43 -2.74
CA LEU A 48 -1.50 10.25 -2.73
C LEU A 48 -2.30 8.96 -2.43
N HIS A 49 -3.19 9.01 -1.44
CA HIS A 49 -4.11 7.90 -1.15
C HIS A 49 -4.93 7.49 -2.37
N GLN A 50 -5.56 8.45 -3.04
CA GLN A 50 -6.34 8.22 -4.26
C GLN A 50 -5.48 7.59 -5.37
N SER A 51 -4.25 8.07 -5.57
CA SER A 51 -3.33 7.52 -6.56
C SER A 51 -2.94 6.06 -6.25
N MET A 52 -2.77 5.72 -4.97
CA MET A 52 -2.44 4.36 -4.53
C MET A 52 -3.67 3.43 -4.62
N SER A 53 -4.87 3.96 -4.40
CA SER A 53 -6.13 3.19 -4.46
C SER A 53 -6.59 2.93 -5.91
N LEU A 54 -6.31 3.83 -6.84
CA LEU A 54 -6.73 3.71 -8.25
C LEU A 54 -6.48 2.33 -8.90
N PRO A 55 -5.28 1.72 -8.80
CA PRO A 55 -5.05 0.39 -9.37
C PRO A 55 -5.88 -0.72 -8.69
N LEU A 56 -6.18 -0.57 -7.39
CA LEU A 56 -6.97 -1.53 -6.61
C LEU A 56 -8.46 -1.40 -6.90
N SER A 57 -8.94 -0.19 -7.23
CA SER A 57 -10.35 0.10 -7.49
C SER A 57 -10.84 -0.26 -8.90
N LEU A 58 -10.00 -0.89 -9.73
CA LEU A 58 -10.39 -1.22 -11.12
C LEU A 58 -11.46 -2.32 -11.13
N PRO A 59 -12.48 -2.25 -12.02
CA PRO A 59 -13.61 -3.19 -12.01
C PRO A 59 -13.21 -4.67 -12.08
N ARG A 60 -12.09 -4.98 -12.75
CA ARG A 60 -11.55 -6.34 -12.86
C ARG A 60 -11.09 -6.94 -11.53
N HIS A 61 -10.96 -6.13 -10.48
CA HIS A 61 -10.53 -6.54 -9.15
C HIS A 61 -11.68 -6.51 -8.13
N ALA A 62 -12.90 -6.14 -8.54
CA ALA A 62 -14.03 -5.92 -7.62
C ALA A 62 -14.35 -7.14 -6.74
N ASP A 63 -14.24 -8.35 -7.27
CA ASP A 63 -14.54 -9.60 -6.55
C ASP A 63 -13.29 -10.27 -5.94
N ASN A 64 -12.12 -9.62 -5.97
CA ASN A 64 -10.89 -10.18 -5.41
C ASN A 64 -10.74 -9.77 -3.93
N LEU A 65 -11.00 -10.72 -3.02
CA LEU A 65 -10.90 -10.51 -1.57
C LEU A 65 -9.52 -9.98 -1.13
N ALA A 66 -8.42 -10.48 -1.71
CA ALA A 66 -7.08 -10.00 -1.35
C ALA A 66 -6.87 -8.52 -1.75
N VAL A 67 -7.47 -8.09 -2.87
CA VAL A 67 -7.43 -6.68 -3.28
C VAL A 67 -8.27 -5.81 -2.34
N GLN A 68 -9.42 -6.32 -1.88
CA GLN A 68 -10.26 -5.62 -0.90
C GLN A 68 -9.54 -5.46 0.46
N GLU A 69 -8.82 -6.49 0.91
CA GLU A 69 -7.99 -6.42 2.13
C GLU A 69 -6.85 -5.41 2.00
N LEU A 70 -6.15 -5.39 0.85
CA LEU A 70 -5.11 -4.39 0.58
C LEU A 70 -5.67 -2.96 0.53
N GLN A 71 -6.84 -2.77 -0.08
CA GLN A 71 -7.53 -1.49 -0.12
C GLN A 71 -7.92 -1.02 1.29
N LEU A 72 -8.47 -1.92 2.12
CA LEU A 72 -8.82 -1.62 3.50
C LEU A 72 -7.58 -1.21 4.31
N HIS A 73 -6.48 -1.96 4.21
CA HIS A 73 -5.23 -1.66 4.89
C HIS A 73 -4.68 -0.28 4.47
N LEU A 74 -4.75 0.04 3.18
CA LEU A 74 -4.38 1.35 2.66
C LEU A 74 -5.26 2.47 3.23
N ASP A 75 -6.58 2.26 3.28
CA ASP A 75 -7.56 3.22 3.81
C ASP A 75 -7.32 3.52 5.29
N GLU A 76 -7.08 2.50 6.11
CA GLU A 76 -6.78 2.64 7.53
C GLU A 76 -5.50 3.45 7.77
N LEU A 77 -4.44 3.16 7.02
CA LEU A 77 -3.18 3.89 7.11
C LEU A 77 -3.36 5.37 6.77
N PHE A 78 -4.06 5.69 5.68
CA PHE A 78 -4.24 7.07 5.25
C PHE A 78 -5.24 7.84 6.10
N ALA A 79 -6.25 7.19 6.70
CA ALA A 79 -7.14 7.80 7.68
C ALA A 79 -6.35 8.42 8.85
N HIS A 80 -5.30 7.75 9.31
CA HIS A 80 -4.42 8.28 10.35
C HIS A 80 -3.52 9.44 9.88
N ILE A 81 -3.13 9.46 8.60
CA ILE A 81 -2.22 10.47 8.03
C ILE A 81 -2.96 11.79 7.73
N VAL A 82 -4.23 11.70 7.33
CA VAL A 82 -5.07 12.85 6.96
C VAL A 82 -5.88 13.41 8.12
N ALA A 83 -5.90 12.72 9.26
CA ALA A 83 -6.53 13.22 10.47
C ALA A 83 -5.93 14.59 10.87
N PRO A 84 -6.76 15.52 11.38
CA PRO A 84 -6.26 16.75 11.97
C PRO A 84 -5.39 16.44 13.19
N ASP A 85 -4.31 17.20 13.37
CA ASP A 85 -3.37 17.10 14.50
C ASP A 85 -4.04 17.48 15.84
#